data_AF-A0A1F4EYK9-F1
#
_entry.id   AF-A0A1F4EYK9-F1
#
_cell.length_a   1.000
_cell.length_b   1.000
_cell.length_c   1.000
_cell.angle_alpha   90.00
_cell.angle_beta   90.00
_cell.angle_gamma   90.00
#
_symmetry.space_group_name_H-M   'P 1'
#
loop_
_entity.id
_entity.type
_entity.pdbx_description
1 polymer ?
#
loop_
_entity_poly.entity_id
_entity_poly.type
_entity_poly.pdbx_seq_one_letter_code
_entity_poly.pdbx_strand_id
1 'polypeptide(L)' 'MTATEYNYSVFDGSAEEFREFAVHAPKATMRAPSLPLEDLATGRIVEMSELWRSEVALIEFGSFT' A
#
# COMPACT_ATOMS: atom_id res chain seq x y z
N MET A 1 -23.94 2.38 9.26
CA MET A 1 -22.48 2.57 9.30
C MET A 1 -22.14 3.48 8.15
N THR A 2 -21.74 4.72 8.43
CA THR A 2 -21.28 5.67 7.41
C THR A 2 -19.93 5.18 6.90
N ALA A 3 -19.80 5.03 5.59
CA ALA A 3 -18.58 4.60 4.92
C ALA A 3 -17.44 5.53 5.32
N THR A 4 -16.61 5.07 6.24
CA THR A 4 -15.38 5.72 6.67
C THR A 4 -14.51 5.92 5.43
N GLU A 5 -13.97 7.13 5.28
CA GLU A 5 -13.06 7.55 4.22
C GLU A 5 -12.01 6.46 3.91
N TYR A 6 -12.17 5.81 2.76
CA TYR A 6 -11.15 4.90 2.24
C TYR A 6 -10.04 5.78 1.66
N ASN A 7 -8.89 5.82 2.35
CA ASN A 7 -7.68 6.44 1.82
C ASN A 7 -7.13 5.52 0.72
N TYR A 8 -7.38 5.86 -0.53
CA TYR A 8 -6.76 5.19 -1.68
C TYR A 8 -5.32 5.72 -1.84
N SER A 9 -4.37 4.83 -2.09
CA SER A 9 -3.03 5.19 -2.58
C SER A 9 -2.77 4.47 -3.91
N VAL A 10 -2.13 5.16 -4.84
CA VAL A 10 -1.79 4.60 -6.16
C VAL A 10 -0.37 4.05 -6.09
N PHE A 11 -0.22 2.78 -6.44
CA PHE A 11 1.08 2.14 -6.61
C PHE A 11 1.61 2.43 -8.01
N ASP A 12 2.56 3.36 -8.14
CA ASP A 12 3.25 3.68 -9.40
C ASP A 12 4.59 2.93 -9.48
N GLY A 13 4.51 1.59 -9.50
CA GLY A 13 5.66 0.73 -9.74
C GLY A 13 5.78 0.41 -11.23
N SER A 14 7.01 0.38 -11.76
CA SER A 14 7.29 -0.16 -13.10
C SER A 14 6.83 -1.62 -13.21
N ALA A 15 6.58 -2.09 -14.44
CA ALA A 15 6.14 -3.47 -14.68
C ALA A 15 7.12 -4.52 -14.11
N GLU A 16 8.42 -4.21 -14.12
CA GLU A 16 9.47 -4.99 -13.47
C GLU A 16 9.32 -5.03 -11.94
N GLU A 17 9.09 -3.88 -11.27
CA GLU A 17 8.89 -3.81 -9.82
C GLU A 17 7.62 -4.56 -9.38
N PHE A 18 6.55 -4.48 -10.16
CA PHE A 18 5.35 -5.28 -9.91
C PHE A 18 5.62 -6.78 -10.08
N ARG A 19 6.43 -7.18 -11.07
CA ARG A 19 6.84 -8.57 -11.26
C ARG A 19 7.67 -9.08 -10.09
N GLU A 20 8.62 -8.29 -9.60
CA GLU A 20 9.43 -8.65 -8.44
C GLU A 20 8.55 -8.79 -7.18
N PHE A 21 7.62 -7.86 -6.96
CA PHE A 21 6.61 -7.96 -5.91
C PHE A 21 5.74 -9.21 -6.05
N ALA A 22 5.33 -9.58 -7.27
CA ALA A 22 4.53 -10.78 -7.52
C ALA A 22 5.30 -12.09 -7.27
N VAL A 23 6.61 -12.13 -7.60
CA VAL A 23 7.48 -13.29 -7.35
C VAL A 23 7.82 -13.44 -5.87
N HIS A 24 8.01 -12.32 -5.17
CA HIS A 24 8.30 -12.27 -3.74
C HIS A 24 7.10 -11.83 -2.90
N ALA A 25 5.90 -12.20 -3.33
CA ALA A 25 4.67 -11.79 -2.68
C ALA A 25 4.74 -12.10 -1.18
N PRO A 26 4.43 -11.12 -0.31
CA PRO A 26 4.51 -11.32 1.12
C PRO A 26 3.56 -12.43 1.53
N LYS A 27 4.12 -13.47 2.14
CA LYS A 27 3.34 -14.60 2.66
C LYS A 27 2.81 -14.25 4.05
N ALA A 28 1.68 -14.86 4.42
CA ALA A 28 1.22 -14.83 5.79
C ALA A 28 2.38 -15.21 6.73
N THR A 29 2.51 -14.50 7.86
CA THR A 29 3.60 -14.61 8.86
C THR A 29 4.95 -13.97 8.50
N MET A 30 5.13 -13.47 7.26
CA MET A 30 6.31 -12.65 6.92
C MET A 30 6.13 -11.21 7.41
N ARG A 31 7.25 -10.51 7.60
CA ARG A 31 7.23 -9.05 7.78
C ARG A 31 6.65 -8.42 6.52
N ALA A 32 5.64 -7.57 6.68
CA ALA A 32 5.09 -6.80 5.57
C ALA A 32 6.18 -5.90 4.95
N PRO A 33 6.31 -5.84 3.61
CA PRO A 33 7.25 -4.94 2.96
C PRO A 33 6.87 -3.48 3.25
N SER A 34 7.84 -2.58 3.31
CA SER A 34 7.57 -1.13 3.32
C SER A 34 7.98 -0.57 1.96
N LEU A 35 7.10 0.20 1.35
CA LEU A 35 7.31 0.85 0.07
C LEU A 35 6.85 2.32 0.21
N PRO A 36 7.45 3.27 -0.52
CA PRO A 36 6.95 4.64 -0.54
C PRO A 36 5.58 4.67 -1.24
N LEU A 37 4.62 5.34 -0.61
CA LEU A 37 3.28 5.56 -1.14
C LEU A 37 2.98 7.05 -1.22
N GLU A 38 2.27 7.48 -2.24
CA GLU A 38 1.71 8.83 -2.29
C GLU A 38 0.36 8.88 -1.56
N ASP A 39 0.25 9.79 -0.60
CA ASP A 39 -1.02 10.17 0.02
C ASP A 39 -1.78 11.11 -0.93
N LEU A 40 -2.89 10.63 -1.49
CA LEU A 40 -3.68 11.39 -2.47
C LEU A 40 -4.36 12.64 -1.88
N ALA A 41 -4.57 12.72 -0.57
CA ALA A 41 -5.17 13.89 0.05
C ALA A 41 -4.16 15.03 0.20
N THR A 42 -2.87 14.72 0.37
CA THR A 42 -1.83 15.70 0.68
C THR A 42 -0.74 15.81 -0.40
N GLY A 43 -0.66 14.87 -1.33
CA GLY A 43 0.42 14.73 -2.32
C GLY A 43 1.77 14.37 -1.70
N ARG A 44 1.81 13.94 -0.44
CA ARG A 44 3.07 13.63 0.26
C ARG A 44 3.42 12.16 0.09
N ILE A 45 4.72 11.89 -0.03
CA ILE A 45 5.24 10.53 0.07
C ILE A 45 5.30 10.13 1.55
N VAL A 46 4.71 8.97 1.87
CA VAL A 46 4.72 8.32 3.18
C VAL A 46 5.25 6.89 3.04
N GLU A 47 5.94 6.39 4.06
CA GLU A 47 6.33 4.98 4.08
C GLU A 47 5.14 4.10 4.45
N MET A 48 4.88 3.04 3.68
CA MET A 48 3.74 2.14 3.92
C MET A 48 3.76 1.55 5.34
N SER A 49 4.96 1.36 5.94
CA SER A 49 5.11 0.90 7.31
C SER A 49 4.57 1.83 8.40
N GLU A 50 4.37 3.11 8.09
CA GLU A 50 3.74 4.04 9.01
C GLU A 50 2.26 3.70 9.26
N LEU A 51 1.59 3.07 8.29
CA LEU A 51 0.16 2.73 8.36
C LEU A 51 -0.16 1.63 9.39
N TRP A 52 0.79 0.72 9.66
CA TRP A 52 0.62 -0.39 10.62
C TRP A 52 1.55 -0.28 11.83
N ARG A 53 2.14 0.90 12.07
CA ARG A 53 3.10 1.09 13.17
C ARG A 53 2.43 0.92 14.54
N SER A 54 1.17 1.32 14.67
CA SER A 54 0.42 1.31 15.93
C SER A 54 -0.69 0.26 15.99
N GLU A 55 -1.31 -0.06 14.87
CA GLU A 55 -2.47 -0.96 14.80
C GLU A 55 -2.45 -1.82 13.54
N VAL A 56 -3.44 -2.71 13.40
CA VAL A 56 -3.62 -3.53 12.20
C VAL A 56 -4.10 -2.64 11.05
N ALA A 57 -3.36 -2.64 9.94
CA ALA A 57 -3.79 -2.00 8.70
C ALA A 57 -4.42 -3.02 7.74
N LEU A 58 -5.51 -2.62 7.08
CA LEU A 58 -6.06 -3.29 5.91
C LEU A 58 -5.64 -2.51 4.67
N ILE A 59 -5.06 -3.20 3.68
CA ILE A 59 -4.55 -2.58 2.45
C ILE A 59 -5.24 -3.25 1.26
N GLU A 60 -5.85 -2.44 0.42
CA GLU A 60 -6.52 -2.85 -0.80
C GLU A 60 -5.76 -2.29 -2.00
N PHE A 61 -5.42 -3.17 -2.95
CA PHE A 61 -4.81 -2.78 -4.22
C PHE A 61 -5.89 -2.77 -5.30
N GLY A 62 -6.04 -1.64 -5.99
CA GLY A 62 -6.97 -1.48 -7.09
C GLY A 62 -6.41 -0.52 -8.15
N SER A 63 -6.97 -0.57 -9.35
CA SER A 63 -6.69 0.40 -10.40
C SER A 63 -7.99 1.07 -10.83
N PHE A 64 -7.97 2.39 -10.95
CA PHE A 64 -9.04 3.13 -11.61
C PHE A 64 -8.72 3.18 -13.12
N THR A 65 -9.60 2.64 -13.95
CA THR A 65 -9.60 2.85 -15.41
C THR A 65 -10.51 4.01 -15.78
#